data_AF-A0AAV0Y125-F1
#
_entry.id   AF-A0AAV0Y125-F1
#
_cell.length_a   1.000
_cell.length_b   1.000
_cell.length_c   1.000
_cell.angle_alpha   90.00
_cell.angle_beta   90.00
_cell.angle_gamma   90.00
#
_symmetry.space_group_name_H-M   'P 1'
#
loop_
_entity.id
_entity.type
_entity.pdbx_description
1 polymer ?
#
loop_
_entity_poly.entity_id
_entity_poly.type
_entity_poly.pdbx_seq_one_letter_code
_entity_poly.pdbx_strand_id
1 'polypeptide(L)'
;MFKPDKIPKPFSNVNVDELFKIENLVTVKNVVVSEKIKEEFKILKTTEKDMLIFLKNAQQHYLEACKHILLKSSITNSFLKKLRCLGPIERCKNRSISQLLNICKYLPFHVDTDVLINEWTLSKLEKVDEKSTELRIDHYWKQFFTKTNLSGGEKYPNVSKIVKACLSLVHGSADIERSFSCSGRILTEDRVSMCERTLNAILYSKDALKHYNNKLHLVLITKELINMARGAYLHYKDYLEDKKKFKNKIKKPKKKNWQKHYCLKNNKNN
;
A
#
# COMPACT_ATOMS: atom_id res chain seq x y z
N MET A 1 13.89 25.01 4.18
CA MET A 1 12.81 25.39 3.25
C MET A 1 13.47 26.13 2.08
N PHE A 2 13.42 25.57 0.86
CA PHE A 2 14.24 25.98 -0.29
C PHE A 2 13.74 27.28 -0.95
N LYS A 3 14.65 28.06 -1.56
CA LYS A 3 14.30 29.26 -2.36
C LYS A 3 13.66 28.83 -3.70
N PRO A 4 12.48 29.36 -4.08
CA PRO A 4 11.72 28.90 -5.24
C PRO A 4 12.32 29.26 -6.61
N ASP A 5 13.25 30.20 -6.69
CA ASP A 5 13.72 30.77 -7.97
C ASP A 5 14.84 29.97 -8.68
N LYS A 6 15.12 28.75 -8.21
CA LYS A 6 16.11 27.85 -8.82
C LYS A 6 15.55 26.44 -8.97
N ILE A 7 14.46 26.27 -9.71
CA ILE A 7 14.06 24.94 -10.17
C ILE A 7 15.04 24.52 -11.27
N PRO A 8 15.91 23.51 -11.08
CA PRO A 8 16.85 23.14 -12.12
C PRO A 8 16.14 22.39 -13.25
N LYS A 9 16.79 22.44 -14.42
CA LYS A 9 16.62 21.58 -15.61
C LYS A 9 16.10 20.16 -15.28
N PRO A 10 15.40 19.49 -16.22
CA PRO A 10 14.66 18.26 -15.97
C PRO A 10 15.43 17.30 -15.05
N PHE A 11 14.76 16.86 -13.97
CA PHE A 11 15.22 16.04 -12.83
C PHE A 11 15.97 14.72 -13.14
N SER A 12 16.41 14.54 -14.39
CA SER A 12 17.10 13.39 -14.94
C SER A 12 18.35 12.99 -14.13
N ASN A 13 19.17 13.95 -13.70
CA ASN A 13 20.49 13.73 -13.08
C ASN A 13 20.71 14.67 -11.88
N VAL A 14 19.86 14.59 -10.87
CA VAL A 14 20.05 15.37 -9.64
C VAL A 14 21.07 14.65 -8.75
N ASN A 15 22.23 15.26 -8.53
CA ASN A 15 23.13 14.84 -7.46
C ASN A 15 22.54 15.31 -6.12
N VAL A 16 22.10 14.34 -5.30
CA VAL A 16 21.46 14.59 -4.00
C VAL A 16 22.37 15.40 -3.09
N ASP A 17 23.69 15.18 -3.17
CA ASP A 17 24.67 15.87 -2.33
C ASP A 17 24.88 17.34 -2.75
N GLU A 18 24.63 17.67 -4.03
CA GLU A 18 24.69 19.05 -4.49
C GLU A 18 23.48 19.88 -4.07
N LEU A 19 22.31 19.26 -3.94
CA LEU A 19 21.09 19.93 -3.47
C LEU A 19 21.22 20.42 -2.03
N PHE A 20 21.91 19.66 -1.17
CA PHE A 20 22.01 19.94 0.26
C PHE A 20 23.32 20.64 0.66
N LYS A 21 24.03 21.27 -0.28
CA LYS A 21 25.17 22.15 0.03
C LYS A 21 24.74 23.23 1.03
N ILE A 22 25.63 23.57 1.98
CA ILE A 22 25.36 24.52 3.07
C ILE A 22 24.86 25.88 2.54
N GLU A 23 25.34 26.29 1.36
CA GLU A 23 24.96 27.51 0.66
C GLU A 23 23.48 27.56 0.24
N ASN A 24 22.85 26.40 0.03
CA ASN A 24 21.44 26.27 -0.35
C ASN A 24 20.51 26.16 0.87
N LEU A 25 21.07 26.09 2.09
CA LEU A 25 20.32 25.95 3.32
C LEU A 25 20.05 27.30 3.98
N VAL A 26 18.89 27.39 4.64
CA VAL A 26 18.58 28.54 5.48
C VAL A 26 19.56 28.54 6.66
N THR A 27 20.21 29.67 6.90
CA THR A 27 21.12 29.85 8.04
C THR A 27 20.38 29.58 9.35
N VAL A 28 21.02 28.91 10.32
CA VAL A 28 20.41 28.48 11.59
C VAL A 28 19.69 29.63 12.32
N LYS A 29 20.20 30.86 12.21
CA LYS A 29 19.61 32.07 12.81
C LYS A 29 18.29 32.52 12.16
N ASN A 30 18.03 32.10 10.93
CA ASN A 30 16.84 32.48 10.16
C ASN A 30 15.76 31.38 10.18
N VAL A 31 15.96 30.31 10.95
CA VAL A 31 14.98 29.23 11.10
C VAL A 31 13.84 29.72 12.00
N VAL A 32 12.66 29.89 11.41
CA VAL A 32 11.46 30.29 12.15
C VAL A 32 10.93 29.11 12.95
N VAL A 33 10.74 29.32 14.25
CA VAL A 33 10.22 28.33 15.18
C VAL A 33 8.85 28.80 15.70
N SER A 34 7.90 27.88 15.84
CA SER A 34 6.57 28.17 16.39
C SER A 34 6.63 28.71 17.83
N GLU A 35 5.66 29.54 18.21
CA GLU A 35 5.58 30.18 19.53
C GLU A 35 5.58 29.17 20.68
N LYS A 36 4.92 28.02 20.54
CA LYS A 36 4.91 26.93 21.53
C LYS A 36 6.30 26.45 21.93
N ILE A 37 7.19 26.29 20.95
CA ILE A 37 8.56 25.85 21.20
C ILE A 37 9.32 26.98 21.90
N LYS A 38 9.12 28.24 21.51
CA LYS A 38 9.73 29.39 22.20
C LYS A 38 9.28 29.49 23.67
N GLU A 39 8.03 29.15 23.96
CA GLU A 39 7.49 29.08 25.32
C GLU A 39 8.14 27.95 26.14
N GLU A 40 8.26 26.75 25.57
CA GLU A 40 8.96 25.63 26.23
C GLU A 40 10.44 25.95 26.53
N PHE A 41 11.14 26.60 25.60
CA PHE A 41 12.53 27.02 25.82
C PHE A 41 12.67 28.09 26.92
N LYS A 42 11.65 28.95 27.10
CA LYS A 42 11.59 29.91 28.22
C LYS A 42 11.35 29.21 29.56
N ILE A 43 10.48 28.20 29.58
CA ILE A 43 10.18 27.40 30.77
C ILE A 43 11.43 26.63 31.23
N LEU A 44 12.21 26.09 30.28
CA LEU A 44 13.41 25.29 30.55
C LEU A 44 14.64 26.11 30.97
N LYS A 45 14.57 27.46 31.01
CA LYS A 45 15.70 28.36 31.32
C LYS A 45 16.99 28.04 30.54
N THR A 46 16.81 27.65 29.29
CA THR A 46 17.90 27.16 28.43
C THR A 46 18.79 28.29 27.92
N THR A 47 20.08 28.01 27.73
CA THR A 47 21.05 28.99 27.22
C THR A 47 20.82 29.23 25.72
N GLU A 48 21.17 30.41 25.20
CA GLU A 48 21.14 30.67 23.73
C GLU A 48 21.96 29.64 22.94
N LYS A 49 23.03 29.09 23.53
CA LYS A 49 23.83 28.01 22.94
C LYS A 49 23.01 26.72 22.73
N ASP A 50 22.15 26.36 23.68
CA ASP A 50 21.33 25.15 23.62
C ASP A 50 20.24 25.28 22.55
N MET A 51 19.68 26.48 22.39
CA MET A 51 18.74 26.79 21.31
C MET A 51 19.39 26.67 19.93
N LEU A 52 20.64 27.14 19.77
CA LEU A 52 21.39 26.98 18.52
C LEU A 52 21.72 25.52 18.22
N ILE A 53 22.06 24.72 19.24
CA ILE A 53 22.28 23.27 19.10
C ILE A 53 21.00 22.57 18.67
N PHE A 54 19.87 22.89 19.29
CA PHE A 54 18.56 22.35 18.91
C PHE A 54 18.21 22.67 17.46
N LEU A 55 18.37 23.92 17.03
CA LEU A 55 18.07 24.33 15.65
C LEU A 55 18.99 23.64 14.64
N LYS A 56 20.27 23.44 14.99
CA LYS A 56 21.21 22.68 14.16
C LYS A 56 20.79 21.21 14.05
N ASN A 57 20.35 20.59 15.15
CA ASN A 57 19.87 19.21 15.14
C ASN A 57 18.57 19.05 14.35
N ALA A 58 17.64 20.00 14.48
CA ALA A 58 16.41 20.02 13.70
C ALA A 58 16.72 20.16 12.19
N GLN A 59 17.62 21.09 11.83
CA GLN A 59 18.07 21.23 10.45
C GLN A 59 18.69 19.94 9.92
N GLN A 60 19.58 19.31 10.69
CA GLN A 60 20.20 18.04 10.31
C GLN A 60 19.15 16.92 10.15
N HIS A 61 18.17 16.85 11.04
CA HIS A 61 17.09 15.87 10.95
C HIS A 61 16.30 16.03 9.64
N TYR A 62 15.90 17.26 9.29
CA TYR A 62 15.20 17.52 8.03
C TYR A 62 16.07 17.21 6.80
N LEU A 63 17.37 17.50 6.85
CA LEU A 63 18.31 17.14 5.80
C LEU A 63 18.35 15.63 5.58
N GLU A 64 18.56 14.86 6.64
CA GLU A 64 18.62 13.40 6.56
C GLU A 64 17.28 12.80 6.13
N ALA A 65 16.15 13.34 6.61
CA ALA A 65 14.83 12.93 6.16
C ALA A 65 14.64 13.19 4.66
N CYS A 66 15.06 14.36 4.16
CA CYS A 66 14.94 14.71 2.75
C CYS A 66 15.89 13.85 1.87
N LYS A 67 17.12 13.60 2.31
CA LYS A 67 18.04 12.65 1.65
C LYS A 67 17.42 11.27 1.57
N HIS A 68 16.87 10.76 2.68
CA HIS A 68 16.22 9.46 2.72
C HIS A 68 15.01 9.38 1.78
N ILE A 69 14.16 10.41 1.74
CA ILE A 69 13.04 10.49 0.80
C ILE A 69 13.54 10.50 -0.65
N LEU A 70 14.58 11.29 -0.96
CA LEU A 70 15.14 11.36 -2.31
C LEU A 70 15.78 10.04 -2.73
N LEU A 71 16.52 9.38 -1.84
CA LEU A 71 17.12 8.06 -2.10
C LEU A 71 16.07 6.99 -2.40
N LYS A 72 14.93 7.03 -1.70
CA LYS A 72 13.80 6.11 -1.92
C LYS A 72 12.83 6.56 -3.02
N SER A 73 13.02 7.74 -3.58
CA SER A 73 12.14 8.32 -4.59
C SER A 73 12.34 7.67 -5.97
N SER A 74 11.35 7.85 -6.84
CA SER A 74 11.44 7.53 -8.27
C SER A 74 12.52 8.32 -9.01
N ILE A 75 13.05 9.39 -8.41
CA ILE A 75 14.09 10.26 -8.97
C ILE A 75 15.48 9.60 -8.95
N THR A 76 15.76 8.68 -8.03
CA THR A 76 17.04 7.95 -7.97
C THR A 76 16.93 6.57 -8.61
N ASN A 77 15.75 5.95 -8.54
CA ASN A 77 15.53 4.61 -9.06
C ASN A 77 15.54 4.57 -10.62
N SER A 78 16.56 3.92 -11.18
CA SER A 78 16.75 3.82 -12.64
C SER A 78 15.61 3.08 -13.35
N PHE A 79 14.92 2.16 -12.67
CA PHE A 79 13.77 1.45 -13.20
C PHE A 79 12.54 2.36 -13.27
N LEU A 80 12.22 3.07 -12.18
CA LEU A 80 11.07 4.00 -12.15
C LEU A 80 11.21 5.12 -13.19
N LYS A 81 12.43 5.59 -13.46
CA LYS A 81 12.70 6.52 -14.58
C LYS A 81 12.31 5.95 -15.94
N LYS A 82 12.46 4.65 -16.17
CA LYS A 82 12.11 4.00 -17.45
C LYS A 82 10.60 3.91 -17.62
N LEU A 83 9.82 3.76 -16.55
CA LEU A 83 8.34 3.73 -16.60
C LEU A 83 7.72 5.01 -17.18
N ARG A 84 8.46 6.11 -17.20
CA ARG A 84 8.07 7.35 -17.88
C ARG A 84 7.68 7.15 -19.35
N CYS A 85 8.22 6.13 -20.04
CA CYS A 85 7.85 5.83 -21.43
C CYS A 85 6.36 5.51 -21.62
N LEU A 86 5.66 5.13 -20.55
CA LEU A 86 4.23 4.83 -20.56
C LEU A 86 3.36 6.09 -20.63
N GLY A 87 3.92 7.27 -20.36
CA GLY A 87 3.18 8.53 -20.44
C GLY A 87 2.79 8.87 -21.89
N PRO A 88 1.63 9.48 -22.14
CA PRO A 88 1.15 9.81 -23.48
C PRO A 88 2.17 10.57 -24.35
N ILE A 89 2.85 11.55 -23.76
CA ILE A 89 3.86 12.41 -24.41
C ILE A 89 5.16 11.63 -24.72
N GLU A 90 5.50 10.66 -23.88
CA GLU A 90 6.78 9.95 -23.93
C GLU A 90 6.73 8.71 -24.81
N ARG A 91 5.55 8.11 -24.95
CA ARG A 91 5.27 6.97 -25.81
C ARG A 91 5.67 7.22 -27.27
N CYS A 92 5.42 8.44 -27.76
CA CYS A 92 5.73 8.82 -29.14
C CYS A 92 7.23 9.07 -29.38
N LYS A 93 8.08 9.14 -28.34
CA LYS A 93 9.51 9.42 -28.50
C LYS A 93 10.29 8.15 -28.89
N ASN A 94 11.40 8.32 -29.60
CA ASN A 94 12.22 7.17 -30.04
C ASN A 94 12.82 6.38 -28.86
N ARG A 95 13.18 7.08 -27.77
CA ARG A 95 13.70 6.45 -26.55
C ARG A 95 12.72 5.51 -25.84
N SER A 96 11.43 5.57 -26.15
CA SER A 96 10.42 4.76 -25.46
C SER A 96 10.68 3.26 -25.64
N ILE A 97 11.20 2.85 -26.80
CA ILE A 97 11.41 1.44 -27.16
C ILE A 97 12.53 0.85 -26.31
N SER A 98 13.67 1.54 -26.21
CA SER A 98 14.78 1.09 -25.37
C SER A 98 14.41 1.07 -23.88
N GLN A 99 13.57 2.00 -23.44
CA GLN A 99 13.02 1.99 -22.08
C GLN A 99 12.09 0.81 -21.84
N LEU A 100 11.20 0.52 -22.78
CA LEU A 100 10.28 -0.62 -22.73
C LEU A 100 11.02 -1.96 -22.69
N LEU A 101 12.00 -2.17 -23.57
CA LEU A 101 12.82 -3.39 -23.59
C LEU A 101 13.58 -3.59 -22.28
N ASN A 102 14.08 -2.49 -21.70
CA ASN A 102 14.72 -2.54 -20.40
C ASN A 102 13.74 -2.87 -19.27
N ILE A 103 12.48 -2.41 -19.34
CA ILE A 103 11.44 -2.77 -18.37
C ILE A 103 11.12 -4.27 -18.45
N CYS A 104 11.03 -4.83 -19.66
CA CYS A 104 10.71 -6.25 -19.87
C CYS A 104 11.66 -7.19 -19.14
N LYS A 105 12.95 -6.82 -19.05
CA LYS A 105 13.97 -7.61 -18.32
C LYS A 105 13.68 -7.78 -16.82
N TYR A 106 12.87 -6.90 -16.22
CA TYR A 106 12.53 -6.94 -14.80
C TYR A 106 11.17 -7.60 -14.52
N LEU A 107 10.40 -7.93 -15.56
CA LEU A 107 9.07 -8.52 -15.39
C LEU A 107 9.17 -10.04 -15.22
N PRO A 108 8.32 -10.65 -14.37
CA PRO A 108 8.40 -12.08 -14.05
C PRO A 108 7.81 -13.00 -15.14
N PHE A 109 7.66 -12.51 -16.37
CA PHE A 109 7.06 -13.27 -17.46
C PHE A 109 7.79 -13.02 -18.78
N HIS A 110 7.84 -14.06 -19.62
CA HIS A 110 8.44 -13.97 -20.94
C HIS A 110 7.58 -13.12 -21.88
N VAL A 111 8.24 -12.29 -22.68
CA VAL A 111 7.66 -11.50 -23.78
C VAL A 111 8.60 -11.56 -24.96
N ASP A 112 8.06 -11.84 -26.15
CA ASP A 112 8.80 -11.77 -27.39
C ASP A 112 9.16 -10.30 -27.70
N THR A 113 10.45 -10.01 -27.72
CA THR A 113 10.95 -8.64 -27.90
C THR A 113 10.72 -8.10 -29.29
N ASP A 114 10.77 -8.94 -30.32
CA ASP A 114 10.65 -8.51 -31.72
C ASP A 114 9.19 -8.17 -32.03
N VAL A 115 8.28 -9.03 -31.58
CA VAL A 115 6.83 -8.76 -31.66
C VAL A 115 6.46 -7.54 -30.83
N LEU A 116 7.05 -7.37 -29.64
CA LEU A 116 6.81 -6.19 -28.80
C LEU A 116 7.24 -4.89 -29.46
N ILE A 117 8.42 -4.85 -30.11
CA ILE A 117 8.91 -3.66 -30.81
C ILE A 117 7.93 -3.28 -31.92
N ASN A 118 7.44 -4.28 -32.68
CA ASN A 118 6.46 -4.07 -33.75
C ASN A 118 5.14 -3.54 -33.19
N GLU A 119 4.56 -4.20 -32.18
CA GLU A 119 3.32 -3.75 -31.52
C GLU A 119 3.45 -2.33 -30.97
N TRP A 120 4.56 -2.03 -30.29
CA TRP A 120 4.80 -0.72 -29.71
C TRP A 120 4.92 0.35 -30.80
N THR A 121 5.63 0.06 -31.89
CA THR A 121 5.79 0.99 -33.03
C THR A 121 4.45 1.25 -33.72
N LEU A 122 3.65 0.21 -33.95
CA LEU A 122 2.29 0.35 -34.47
C LEU A 122 1.41 1.17 -33.54
N SER A 123 1.55 0.98 -32.22
CA SER A 123 0.79 1.78 -31.25
C SER A 123 1.08 3.27 -31.42
N LYS A 124 2.33 3.69 -31.71
CA LYS A 124 2.71 5.11 -31.86
C LYS A 124 1.98 5.79 -33.02
N LEU A 125 1.77 5.05 -34.10
CA LEU A 125 1.09 5.52 -35.31
C LEU A 125 -0.44 5.52 -35.16
N GLU A 126 -0.96 4.81 -34.17
CA GLU A 126 -2.38 4.75 -33.89
C GLU A 126 -2.90 6.15 -33.49
N LYS A 127 -4.02 6.57 -34.10
CA LYS A 127 -4.72 7.79 -33.70
C LYS A 127 -5.23 7.64 -32.28
N VAL A 128 -4.93 8.63 -31.45
CA VAL A 128 -5.34 8.71 -30.04
C VAL A 128 -6.28 9.90 -29.90
N ASP A 129 -7.32 9.76 -29.08
CA ASP A 129 -8.17 10.90 -28.70
C ASP A 129 -7.32 11.91 -27.91
N GLU A 130 -7.21 13.13 -28.41
CA GLU A 130 -6.39 14.19 -27.79
C GLU A 130 -6.82 14.46 -26.34
N LYS A 131 -8.13 14.36 -26.05
CA LYS A 131 -8.68 14.52 -24.69
C LYS A 131 -8.20 13.41 -23.74
N SER A 132 -7.83 12.24 -24.27
CA SER A 132 -7.34 11.13 -23.45
C SER A 132 -5.97 11.39 -22.84
N THR A 133 -5.20 12.35 -23.38
CA THR A 133 -3.85 12.67 -22.88
C THR A 133 -3.85 13.38 -21.53
N GLU A 134 -4.98 14.00 -21.16
CA GLU A 134 -5.21 14.65 -19.87
C GLU A 134 -5.79 13.69 -18.82
N LEU A 135 -6.25 12.50 -19.24
CA LEU A 135 -6.82 11.50 -18.33
C LEU A 135 -5.73 10.80 -17.53
N ARG A 136 -6.16 10.14 -16.44
CA ARG A 136 -5.30 9.22 -15.68
C ARG A 136 -4.69 8.18 -16.63
N ILE A 137 -3.43 7.81 -16.40
CA ILE A 137 -2.64 6.99 -17.31
C ILE A 137 -3.28 5.64 -17.66
N ASP A 138 -4.01 5.01 -16.74
CA ASP A 138 -4.74 3.77 -16.98
C ASP A 138 -5.96 3.98 -17.90
N HIS A 139 -6.69 5.09 -17.76
CA HIS A 139 -7.78 5.47 -18.67
C HIS A 139 -7.25 5.77 -20.07
N TYR A 140 -6.08 6.41 -20.16
CA TYR A 140 -5.36 6.59 -21.42
C TYR A 140 -5.04 5.23 -22.08
N TRP A 141 -4.47 4.28 -21.33
CA TRP A 141 -4.09 2.98 -21.90
C TRP A 141 -5.28 2.05 -22.19
N LYS A 142 -6.43 2.26 -21.54
CA LYS A 142 -7.66 1.50 -21.77
C LYS A 142 -8.05 1.45 -23.25
N GLN A 143 -7.86 2.54 -23.99
CA GLN A 143 -8.19 2.60 -25.42
C GLN A 143 -7.37 1.63 -26.29
N PHE A 144 -6.17 1.25 -25.84
CA PHE A 144 -5.34 0.25 -26.51
C PHE A 144 -5.72 -1.17 -26.09
N PHE A 145 -6.11 -1.36 -24.83
CA PHE A 145 -6.51 -2.66 -24.29
C PHE A 145 -7.82 -3.18 -24.88
N THR A 146 -8.73 -2.28 -25.29
CA THR A 146 -10.04 -2.66 -25.85
C THR A 146 -10.03 -2.82 -27.36
N LYS A 147 -8.91 -2.54 -28.04
CA LYS A 147 -8.82 -2.68 -29.50
C LYS A 147 -8.65 -4.14 -29.87
N THR A 148 -9.45 -4.59 -30.83
CA THR A 148 -9.38 -5.93 -31.39
C THR A 148 -8.72 -5.92 -32.78
N ASN A 149 -8.07 -7.02 -33.12
CA ASN A 149 -7.60 -7.30 -34.48
C ASN A 149 -8.75 -7.84 -35.34
N LEU A 150 -8.49 -8.07 -36.64
CA LEU A 150 -9.47 -8.58 -37.60
C LEU A 150 -10.02 -9.96 -37.21
N SER A 151 -9.26 -10.73 -36.44
CA SER A 151 -9.63 -12.06 -35.94
C SER A 151 -10.39 -12.02 -34.61
N GLY A 152 -10.73 -10.84 -34.09
CA GLY A 152 -11.43 -10.65 -32.82
C GLY A 152 -10.56 -10.78 -31.55
N GLY A 153 -9.25 -11.04 -31.69
CA GLY A 153 -8.29 -11.08 -30.58
C GLY A 153 -7.78 -9.69 -30.18
N GLU A 154 -7.04 -9.59 -29.07
CA GLU A 154 -6.41 -8.33 -28.65
C GLU A 154 -5.45 -7.81 -29.75
N LYS A 155 -5.53 -6.53 -30.10
CA LYS A 155 -4.69 -5.92 -31.15
C LYS A 155 -3.22 -5.79 -30.72
N TYR A 156 -2.97 -5.56 -29.42
CA TYR A 156 -1.63 -5.37 -28.86
C TYR A 156 -1.45 -6.21 -27.59
N PRO A 157 -1.38 -7.54 -27.70
CA PRO A 157 -1.37 -8.42 -26.53
C PRO A 157 -0.13 -8.22 -25.64
N ASN A 158 1.06 -8.10 -26.23
CA ASN A 158 2.31 -7.97 -25.47
C ASN A 158 2.42 -6.59 -24.81
N VAL A 159 2.11 -5.53 -25.56
CA VAL A 159 2.07 -4.16 -25.00
C VAL A 159 1.05 -4.09 -23.88
N SER A 160 -0.16 -4.62 -24.09
CA SER A 160 -1.22 -4.61 -23.07
C SER A 160 -0.77 -5.31 -21.79
N LYS A 161 -0.16 -6.48 -21.91
CA LYS A 161 0.36 -7.26 -20.78
C LYS A 161 1.43 -6.49 -19.99
N ILE A 162 2.41 -5.92 -20.69
CA ILE A 162 3.50 -5.15 -20.05
C ILE A 162 2.97 -3.90 -19.37
N VAL A 163 2.14 -3.13 -20.06
CA VAL A 163 1.58 -1.88 -19.51
C VAL A 163 0.72 -2.19 -18.29
N LYS A 164 -0.16 -3.20 -18.36
CA LYS A 164 -0.96 -3.64 -17.20
C LYS A 164 -0.07 -4.04 -16.02
N ALA A 165 0.99 -4.82 -16.26
CA ALA A 165 1.92 -5.21 -15.20
C ALA A 165 2.63 -4.00 -14.57
N CYS A 166 3.09 -3.05 -15.38
CA CYS A 166 3.75 -1.85 -14.90
C CYS A 166 2.80 -0.94 -14.10
N LEU A 167 1.56 -0.75 -14.57
CA LEU A 167 0.55 0.06 -13.89
C LEU A 167 0.00 -0.62 -12.62
N SER A 168 0.20 -1.93 -12.48
CA SER A 168 -0.14 -2.69 -11.27
C SER A 168 0.92 -2.58 -10.17
N LEU A 169 2.08 -2.00 -10.47
CA LEU A 169 3.10 -1.74 -9.45
C LEU A 169 2.58 -0.71 -8.44
N VAL A 170 2.61 -1.08 -7.16
CA VAL A 170 2.20 -0.20 -6.06
C VAL A 170 3.16 1.00 -6.02
N HIS A 171 2.64 2.18 -6.32
CA HIS A 171 3.44 3.39 -6.53
C HIS A 171 3.45 4.35 -5.33
N GLY A 172 2.94 3.93 -4.17
CA GLY A 172 2.99 4.73 -2.95
C GLY A 172 2.64 3.96 -1.68
N SER A 173 3.08 4.49 -0.53
CA SER A 173 2.71 3.96 0.79
C SER A 173 1.24 4.20 1.12
N ALA A 174 0.56 5.13 0.44
CA ALA A 174 -0.81 5.53 0.74
C ALA A 174 -1.83 4.37 0.69
N ASP A 175 -1.71 3.44 -0.25
CA ASP A 175 -2.61 2.28 -0.31
C ASP A 175 -2.33 1.28 0.81
N ILE A 176 -1.06 1.15 1.21
CA ILE A 176 -0.64 0.33 2.36
C ILE A 176 -1.13 0.98 3.66
N GLU A 177 -0.97 2.29 3.83
CA GLU A 177 -1.46 3.07 4.96
C GLU A 177 -2.99 3.04 5.06
N ARG A 178 -3.69 3.10 3.93
CA ARG A 178 -5.15 2.91 3.88
C ARG A 178 -5.54 1.50 4.32
N SER A 179 -4.76 0.49 3.94
CA SER A 179 -4.96 -0.90 4.37
C SER A 179 -4.73 -1.04 5.88
N PHE A 180 -3.66 -0.46 6.43
CA PHE A 180 -3.42 -0.42 7.87
C PHE A 180 -4.53 0.31 8.63
N SER A 181 -5.02 1.43 8.11
CA SER A 181 -6.16 2.16 8.68
C SER A 181 -7.43 1.32 8.69
N CYS A 182 -7.67 0.52 7.64
CA CYS A 182 -8.78 -0.42 7.59
C CYS A 182 -8.63 -1.52 8.64
N SER A 183 -7.43 -2.06 8.80
CA SER A 183 -7.10 -3.08 9.80
C SER A 183 -7.25 -2.53 11.23
N GLY A 184 -6.78 -1.30 11.49
CA GLY A 184 -6.94 -0.64 12.80
C GLY A 184 -8.39 -0.44 13.21
N ARG A 185 -9.30 -0.19 12.26
CA ARG A 185 -10.75 -0.15 12.56
C ARG A 185 -11.36 -1.50 12.92
N ILE A 186 -10.74 -2.61 12.53
CA ILE A 186 -11.21 -3.97 12.85
C ILE A 186 -10.61 -4.44 14.19
N LEU A 187 -9.35 -4.08 14.44
CA LEU A 187 -8.62 -4.34 15.68
C LEU A 187 -8.96 -3.29 16.74
N THR A 188 -10.19 -3.29 17.22
CA THR A 188 -10.61 -2.47 18.38
C THR A 188 -10.03 -3.02 19.68
N GLU A 189 -10.02 -2.24 20.77
CA GLU A 189 -9.50 -2.65 22.09
C GLU A 189 -10.12 -3.96 22.60
N ASP A 190 -11.41 -4.19 22.34
CA ASP A 190 -12.11 -5.45 22.66
C ASP A 190 -11.73 -6.64 21.77
N ARG A 191 -10.99 -6.40 20.68
CA ARG A 191 -10.65 -7.38 19.62
C ARG A 191 -9.14 -7.54 19.42
N VAL A 192 -8.32 -7.07 20.37
CA VAL A 192 -6.85 -7.15 20.29
C VAL A 192 -6.34 -8.59 20.20
N SER A 193 -7.10 -9.58 20.71
CA SER A 193 -6.74 -11.00 20.66
C SER A 193 -7.15 -11.73 19.36
N MET A 194 -7.60 -11.01 18.34
CA MET A 194 -7.96 -11.61 17.05
C MET A 194 -6.73 -12.18 16.34
N CYS A 195 -6.78 -13.45 15.93
CA CYS A 195 -5.70 -14.04 15.15
C CYS A 195 -5.67 -13.47 13.73
N GLU A 196 -4.48 -13.45 13.12
CA GLU A 196 -4.23 -12.94 11.78
C GLU A 196 -5.17 -13.53 10.73
N ARG A 197 -5.43 -14.85 10.81
CA ARG A 197 -6.34 -15.55 9.89
C ARG A 197 -7.75 -14.95 9.89
N THR A 198 -8.28 -14.63 11.06
CA THR A 198 -9.62 -14.04 11.20
C THR A 198 -9.63 -12.59 10.68
N LEU A 199 -8.58 -11.83 10.97
CA LEU A 199 -8.44 -10.47 10.45
C LEU A 199 -8.42 -10.45 8.92
N ASN A 200 -7.58 -11.30 8.31
CA ASN A 200 -7.47 -11.44 6.85
C ASN A 200 -8.81 -11.87 6.24
N ALA A 201 -9.51 -12.84 6.84
CA ALA A 201 -10.82 -13.28 6.37
C ALA A 201 -11.86 -12.13 6.34
N ILE A 202 -11.88 -11.28 7.38
CA ILE A 202 -12.76 -10.10 7.44
C ILE A 202 -12.36 -9.08 6.37
N LEU A 203 -11.07 -8.79 6.23
CA LEU A 203 -10.56 -7.84 5.25
C LEU A 203 -10.89 -8.28 3.82
N TYR A 204 -10.64 -9.55 3.46
CA TYR A 204 -10.98 -10.09 2.15
C TYR A 204 -12.48 -10.04 1.88
N SER A 205 -13.31 -10.41 2.85
CA SER A 205 -14.78 -10.35 2.69
C SER A 205 -15.25 -8.91 2.46
N LYS A 206 -14.69 -7.95 3.19
CA LYS A 206 -15.02 -6.53 3.04
C LYS A 206 -14.54 -5.97 1.71
N ASP A 207 -13.36 -6.38 1.24
CA ASP A 207 -12.80 -5.93 -0.03
C ASP A 207 -13.55 -6.52 -1.24
N ALA A 208 -13.97 -7.79 -1.14
CA ALA A 208 -14.84 -8.41 -2.12
C ALA A 208 -16.18 -7.66 -2.22
N LEU A 209 -16.80 -7.27 -1.10
CA LEU A 209 -18.05 -6.49 -1.11
C LEU A 209 -17.88 -5.10 -1.74
N LYS A 210 -16.72 -4.46 -1.58
CA LYS A 210 -16.43 -3.18 -2.23
C LYS A 210 -16.43 -3.28 -3.76
N HIS A 211 -15.96 -4.39 -4.33
CA HIS A 211 -16.02 -4.62 -5.78
C HIS A 211 -17.47 -4.60 -6.32
N TYR A 212 -18.44 -4.94 -5.48
CA TYR A 212 -19.87 -4.87 -5.79
C TYR A 212 -20.54 -3.59 -5.27
N ASN A 213 -19.78 -2.52 -5.04
CA ASN A 213 -20.26 -1.25 -4.47
C ASN A 213 -21.04 -1.43 -3.15
N ASN A 214 -20.65 -2.42 -2.34
CA ASN A 214 -21.34 -2.82 -1.11
C ASN A 214 -22.81 -3.25 -1.31
N LYS A 215 -23.21 -3.60 -2.53
CA LYS A 215 -24.54 -4.10 -2.84
C LYS A 215 -24.54 -5.63 -2.79
N LEU A 216 -25.10 -6.17 -1.71
CA LEU A 216 -25.16 -7.61 -1.45
C LEU A 216 -25.87 -8.40 -2.57
N HIS A 217 -26.92 -7.83 -3.17
CA HIS A 217 -27.69 -8.51 -4.22
C HIS A 217 -26.92 -8.68 -5.55
N LEU A 218 -25.81 -7.97 -5.74
CA LEU A 218 -24.95 -8.12 -6.93
C LEU A 218 -23.90 -9.22 -6.75
N VAL A 219 -23.71 -9.72 -5.52
CA VAL A 219 -22.75 -10.77 -5.24
C VAL A 219 -23.30 -12.09 -5.78
N LEU A 220 -22.59 -12.68 -6.74
CA LEU A 220 -22.94 -13.97 -7.30
C LEU A 220 -22.74 -15.07 -6.25
N ILE A 221 -23.83 -15.73 -5.87
CA ILE A 221 -23.78 -16.87 -4.95
C ILE A 221 -23.47 -18.14 -5.75
N THR A 222 -22.21 -18.54 -5.75
CA THR A 222 -21.78 -19.79 -6.39
C THR A 222 -22.16 -21.01 -5.56
N LYS A 223 -22.31 -22.17 -6.20
CA LYS A 223 -22.55 -23.45 -5.49
C LYS A 223 -21.43 -23.76 -4.49
N GLU A 224 -20.20 -23.40 -4.83
CA GLU A 224 -19.03 -23.54 -3.95
C GLU A 224 -19.18 -22.69 -2.69
N LEU A 225 -19.63 -21.44 -2.81
CA LEU A 225 -19.85 -20.56 -1.67
C LEU A 225 -20.91 -21.13 -0.72
N ILE A 226 -21.98 -21.71 -1.25
CA ILE A 226 -23.03 -22.38 -0.47
C ILE A 226 -22.45 -23.58 0.29
N ASN A 227 -21.62 -24.39 -0.37
CA ASN A 227 -20.99 -25.55 0.25
C ASN A 227 -20.00 -25.14 1.35
N MET A 228 -19.19 -24.11 1.12
CA MET A 228 -18.29 -23.55 2.13
C MET A 228 -19.06 -23.01 3.34
N ALA A 229 -20.17 -22.29 3.11
CA ALA A 229 -21.00 -21.76 4.19
C ALA A 229 -21.62 -22.88 5.03
N ARG A 230 -22.11 -23.95 4.40
CA ARG A 230 -22.62 -25.14 5.10
C ARG A 230 -21.53 -25.82 5.92
N GLY A 231 -20.34 -26.00 5.36
CA GLY A 231 -19.19 -26.56 6.07
C GLY A 231 -18.77 -25.71 7.28
N ALA A 232 -18.69 -24.39 7.12
CA ALA A 232 -18.38 -23.47 8.22
C ALA A 232 -19.43 -23.53 9.34
N TYR A 233 -20.71 -23.65 9.00
CA TYR A 233 -21.79 -23.80 9.97
C TYR A 233 -21.68 -25.12 10.76
N LEU A 234 -21.38 -26.23 10.07
CA LEU A 234 -21.17 -27.53 10.72
C LEU A 234 -20.01 -27.46 11.71
N HIS A 235 -18.86 -26.94 11.31
CA HIS A 235 -17.71 -26.76 12.22
C HIS A 235 -18.04 -25.86 13.42
N TYR A 236 -18.83 -24.81 13.21
CA TYR A 236 -19.26 -23.95 14.31
C TYR A 236 -20.18 -24.68 15.29
N LYS A 237 -21.09 -25.52 14.78
CA LYS A 237 -21.97 -26.35 15.59
C LYS A 237 -21.15 -27.35 16.43
N ASP A 238 -20.19 -28.03 15.82
CA ASP A 238 -19.28 -28.96 16.52
C ASP A 238 -18.51 -28.24 17.64
N TYR A 239 -17.97 -27.06 17.36
CA TYR A 239 -17.32 -26.22 18.36
C TYR A 239 -18.24 -25.87 19.54
N LEU A 240 -19.50 -25.52 19.27
CA LEU A 240 -20.48 -25.23 20.33
C LEU A 240 -20.79 -26.46 21.19
N GLU A 241 -20.89 -27.64 20.58
CA GLU A 241 -21.09 -28.90 21.29
C GLU A 241 -19.89 -29.23 22.19
N ASP A 242 -18.67 -29.10 21.67
CA ASP A 242 -17.46 -29.32 22.45
C ASP A 242 -17.33 -28.32 23.60
N LYS A 243 -17.65 -27.05 23.36
CA LYS A 243 -17.69 -26.02 24.42
C LYS A 243 -18.70 -26.38 25.52
N LYS A 244 -19.87 -26.92 25.15
CA LYS A 244 -20.87 -27.43 26.12
C LYS A 244 -20.31 -28.63 26.90
N LYS A 245 -19.69 -29.60 26.22
CA LYS A 245 -19.04 -30.78 26.86
C LYS A 245 -17.95 -30.35 27.85
N PHE A 246 -17.08 -29.41 27.47
CA PHE A 246 -16.04 -28.86 28.35
C PHE A 246 -16.63 -28.15 29.57
N LYS A 247 -17.63 -27.27 29.39
CA LYS A 247 -18.32 -26.61 30.51
C LYS A 247 -18.96 -27.63 31.46
N ASN A 248 -19.57 -28.68 30.93
CA ASN A 248 -20.17 -29.75 31.74
C ASN A 248 -19.10 -30.58 32.47
N LYS A 249 -17.96 -30.87 31.82
CA LYS A 249 -16.81 -31.53 32.45
C LYS A 249 -16.15 -30.68 33.55
N ILE A 250 -16.19 -29.35 33.49
CA ILE A 250 -15.67 -28.47 34.54
C ILE A 250 -16.68 -28.27 35.69
N LYS A 251 -17.99 -28.27 35.40
CA LYS A 251 -19.05 -28.20 36.43
C LYS A 251 -19.18 -29.48 37.26
N LYS A 252 -18.97 -30.66 36.66
CA LYS A 252 -19.02 -31.98 37.36
C LYS A 252 -18.03 -32.12 38.54
N PRO A 253 -16.73 -31.78 38.43
CA PRO A 253 -15.79 -31.85 39.55
C PRO A 253 -16.06 -30.78 40.60
N LYS A 254 -16.54 -29.58 40.23
CA LYS A 254 -16.99 -28.58 41.21
C LYS A 254 -18.16 -29.12 42.03
N LYS A 255 -19.21 -29.69 41.42
CA LYS A 255 -20.33 -30.31 42.15
C LYS A 255 -19.87 -31.47 43.06
N LYS A 256 -18.98 -32.36 42.60
CA LYS A 256 -18.44 -33.47 43.41
C LYS A 256 -17.58 -32.99 44.59
N ASN A 257 -16.77 -31.94 44.42
CA ASN A 257 -15.99 -31.36 45.51
C ASN A 257 -16.87 -30.66 46.54
N TRP A 258 -17.91 -29.93 46.11
CA TRP A 258 -18.90 -29.33 47.02
C TRP A 258 -19.69 -30.39 47.80
N GLN A 259 -20.10 -31.49 47.17
CA GLN A 259 -20.78 -32.61 47.83
C GLN A 259 -19.88 -33.36 48.82
N LYS A 260 -18.61 -33.64 48.46
CA LYS A 260 -17.62 -34.21 49.40
C LYS A 260 -17.39 -33.30 50.60
N HIS A 261 -17.28 -31.99 50.40
CA HIS A 261 -17.05 -31.03 51.48
C HIS A 261 -18.26 -30.89 52.42
N TYR A 262 -19.48 -31.10 51.92
CA TYR A 262 -20.70 -31.17 52.74
C TYR A 262 -20.81 -32.48 53.52
N CYS A 263 -20.55 -33.64 52.89
CA CYS A 263 -20.56 -34.93 53.58
C CYS A 263 -19.48 -35.03 54.67
N LEU A 264 -18.29 -34.47 54.46
CA LEU A 264 -17.22 -34.42 55.46
C LEU A 264 -17.52 -33.50 56.65
N LYS A 265 -18.37 -32.47 56.47
CA LYS A 265 -18.84 -31.61 57.58
C LYS A 265 -19.91 -32.29 58.42
N ASN A 266 -20.79 -33.09 57.81
CA ASN A 266 -21.86 -33.77 58.54
C ASN A 266 -21.38 -35.04 59.28
N ASN A 267 -20.30 -35.70 58.82
CA ASN A 267 -19.71 -36.85 59.52
C ASN A 267 -18.79 -36.49 60.71
N LYS A 268 -18.55 -35.20 61.00
CA LYS A 268 -17.79 -34.75 62.18
C LYS A 268 -18.68 -34.34 63.36
N ASN A 269 -20.00 -34.43 63.20
CA ASN A 269 -21.00 -33.99 64.17
C ASN A 269 -21.85 -35.15 64.75
N ASN A 270 -21.41 -36.39 64.58
CA ASN A 270 -21.86 -37.58 65.30
C ASN A 270 -20.65 -38.20 66.00
#